data_AF-A0A7V9CW51-F1
#
_entry.id   AF-A0A7V9CW51-F1
#
_cell.length_a   1.000
_cell.length_b   1.000
_cell.length_c   1.000
_cell.angle_alpha   90.00
_cell.angle_beta   90.00
_cell.angle_gamma   90.00
#
_symmetry.space_group_name_H-M   'P 1'
#
loop_
_entity.id
_entity.type
_entity.pdbx_description
1 polymer ?
#
loop_
_entity_poly.entity_id
_entity_poly.type
_entity_poly.pdbx_seq_one_letter_code
_entity_poly.pdbx_strand_id
1 'polypeptide(L)'
;AWQRSMGWETTDDEPGPGPALYIGPLITCLLSSLAVGMLAKATGSDSFADGIVLGLVVGVGISAAVLFVTGIFDPKKPQPMTWFAIAAGYHLVGLLIASVIVSIWD
;
A
#
# COMPACT_ATOMS: atom_id res chain seq x y z
N ALA A 1 7.90 13.39 6.95
CA ALA A 1 7.89 13.48 5.47
C ALA A 1 6.49 13.21 4.90
N TRP A 2 5.86 12.08 5.24
CA TRP A 2 4.52 11.72 4.74
C TRP A 2 3.43 12.76 5.07
N GLN A 3 3.25 13.16 6.33
CA GLN A 3 2.25 14.19 6.73
C GLN A 3 2.42 15.50 5.96
N ARG A 4 3.66 16.01 5.90
CA ARG A 4 4.02 17.20 5.10
C ARG A 4 3.64 17.05 3.63
N SER A 5 3.86 15.88 3.04
CA SER A 5 3.52 15.62 1.64
C SER A 5 2.01 15.63 1.34
N MET A 6 1.18 15.40 2.37
CA MET A 6 -0.28 15.52 2.31
C MET A 6 -0.80 16.91 2.65
N GLY A 7 0.07 17.84 3.09
CA GLY A 7 -0.36 19.15 3.60
C GLY A 7 -0.96 19.09 5.00
N TRP A 8 -0.69 18.03 5.77
CA TRP A 8 -1.06 18.00 7.19
C TRP A 8 -0.06 18.86 7.94
N GLU A 9 -0.50 20.05 8.35
CA GLU A 9 0.23 20.94 9.26
C GLU A 9 -0.11 20.53 10.69
N THR A 10 0.75 19.74 11.32
CA THR A 10 0.71 19.60 12.78
C THR A 10 1.32 20.86 13.35
N THR A 11 0.51 21.75 13.93
CA THR A 11 1.03 22.72 14.89
C THR A 11 1.46 21.94 16.14
N ASP A 12 2.53 22.36 16.82
CA ASP A 12 3.07 21.63 17.97
C ASP A 12 2.05 21.48 19.14
N ASP A 13 0.95 22.24 19.09
CA ASP A 13 -0.14 22.27 20.07
C ASP A 13 -1.35 21.37 19.70
N GLU A 14 -1.43 20.82 18.48
CA GLU A 14 -2.53 19.93 18.10
C GLU A 14 -2.23 18.46 18.43
N PRO A 15 -3.13 17.74 19.14
CA PRO A 15 -2.99 16.32 19.35
C PRO A 15 -2.87 15.61 18.00
N GLY A 16 -1.85 14.77 17.84
CA GLY A 16 -1.70 13.94 16.66
C GLY A 16 -2.95 13.08 16.39
N PRO A 17 -3.10 12.53 15.17
CA PRO A 17 -4.30 11.81 14.80
C PRO A 17 -4.62 10.66 15.77
N GLY A 18 -5.84 10.63 16.28
CA GLY A 18 -6.27 9.60 17.22
C GLY A 18 -6.26 8.19 16.61
N PRO A 19 -6.25 7.12 17.43
CA PRO A 19 -6.16 5.73 16.97
C PRO A 19 -7.25 5.32 15.97
N ALA A 20 -8.42 5.96 16.04
CA ALA A 20 -9.53 5.72 15.13
C ALA A 20 -9.18 5.94 13.65
N LEU A 21 -8.19 6.81 13.35
CA LEU A 21 -7.68 7.02 11.98
C LEU A 21 -7.18 5.71 11.35
N TYR A 22 -6.67 4.78 12.16
CA TYR A 22 -6.07 3.53 11.69
C TYR A 22 -7.06 2.38 11.48
N ILE A 23 -8.33 2.54 11.88
CA ILE A 23 -9.36 1.51 11.67
C ILE A 23 -9.61 1.27 10.18
N GLY A 24 -9.73 2.35 9.40
CA GLY A 24 -9.88 2.26 7.93
C GLY A 24 -8.71 1.51 7.28
N PRO A 25 -7.45 1.96 7.48
CA PRO A 25 -6.26 1.26 7.02
C PRO A 25 -6.20 -0.21 7.43
N LEU A 26 -6.55 -0.55 8.68
CA LEU A 26 -6.57 -1.94 9.14
C LEU A 26 -7.51 -2.81 8.31
N ILE A 27 -8.74 -2.35 8.11
CA ILE A 27 -9.76 -3.07 7.32
C ILE A 27 -9.28 -3.21 5.87
N THR A 28 -8.78 -2.13 5.27
CA THR A 28 -8.33 -2.16 3.88
C THR A 28 -7.10 -3.03 3.67
N CYS A 29 -6.15 -3.04 4.62
CA CYS A 29 -4.98 -3.92 4.57
C CYS A 29 -5.40 -5.39 4.68
N LEU A 30 -6.35 -5.73 5.56
CA LEU A 30 -6.90 -7.08 5.64
C LEU A 30 -7.54 -7.51 4.32
N LEU A 31 -8.36 -6.64 3.71
CA LEU A 31 -8.98 -6.90 2.42
C LEU A 31 -7.93 -7.06 1.30
N SER A 32 -6.89 -6.24 1.28
CA SER A 32 -5.78 -6.39 0.34
C SER A 32 -5.07 -7.73 0.49
N SER A 33 -4.74 -8.16 1.71
CA SER A 33 -4.11 -9.46 1.96
C SER A 33 -5.00 -10.63 1.53
N LEU A 34 -6.31 -10.56 1.80
CA LEU A 34 -7.28 -11.56 1.32
C LEU A 34 -7.32 -11.62 -0.20
N ALA A 35 -7.37 -10.47 -0.88
CA ALA A 35 -7.35 -10.40 -2.33
C ALA A 35 -6.06 -10.98 -2.92
N VAL A 36 -4.90 -10.71 -2.31
CA VAL A 36 -3.62 -11.30 -2.73
C VAL A 36 -3.63 -12.82 -2.58
N GLY A 37 -4.17 -13.36 -1.47
CA GLY A 37 -4.34 -14.81 -1.30
C GLY A 37 -5.28 -15.44 -2.33
N MET A 38 -6.39 -14.77 -2.66
CA MET A 38 -7.30 -15.21 -3.72
C MET A 38 -6.62 -15.21 -5.09
N LEU A 39 -5.81 -14.19 -5.39
CA LEU A 39 -5.03 -14.13 -6.62
C LEU A 39 -4.00 -15.25 -6.67
N ALA A 40 -3.22 -15.47 -5.61
CA ALA A 40 -2.24 -16.55 -5.52
C ALA A 40 -2.89 -17.91 -5.83
N LYS A 41 -4.04 -18.20 -5.22
CA LYS A 41 -4.81 -19.42 -5.48
C LYS A 41 -5.30 -19.51 -6.93
N ALA A 42 -5.77 -18.41 -7.50
CA ALA A 42 -6.30 -18.38 -8.86
C ALA A 42 -5.21 -18.51 -9.94
N THR A 43 -4.00 -18.02 -9.66
CA THR A 43 -2.84 -18.07 -10.57
C THR A 43 -1.95 -19.28 -10.35
N GLY A 44 -2.18 -20.07 -9.29
CA GLY A 44 -1.32 -21.19 -8.91
C GLY A 44 0.04 -20.73 -8.42
N SER A 45 0.11 -19.63 -7.67
CA SER A 45 1.36 -19.10 -7.10
C SER A 45 1.66 -19.80 -5.78
N ASP A 46 2.45 -20.88 -5.84
CA ASP A 46 2.70 -21.85 -4.76
C ASP A 46 4.19 -21.94 -4.35
N SER A 47 4.99 -20.95 -4.74
CA SER A 47 6.40 -20.87 -4.37
C SER A 47 6.83 -19.47 -3.92
N PHE A 48 7.99 -19.39 -3.27
CA PHE A 48 8.61 -18.12 -2.88
C PHE A 48 8.84 -17.20 -4.10
N ALA A 49 9.26 -17.78 -5.23
CA ALA A 49 9.50 -17.03 -6.45
C ALA A 49 8.19 -16.49 -7.04
N ASP A 50 7.12 -17.31 -7.05
CA ASP A 50 5.81 -16.86 -7.51
C ASP A 50 5.22 -15.79 -6.59
N GLY A 51 5.45 -15.90 -5.28
CA GLY A 51 5.09 -14.87 -4.32
C GLY A 51 5.77 -13.53 -4.60
N ILE A 52 7.05 -13.52 -5.00
CA ILE A 52 7.73 -12.29 -5.45
C ILE A 52 7.09 -11.74 -6.72
N VAL A 53 6.86 -12.59 -7.73
CA VAL A 53 6.26 -12.18 -9.00
C VAL A 53 4.87 -11.59 -8.79
N LEU A 54 4.01 -12.30 -8.06
CA LEU A 54 2.67 -11.83 -7.69
C LEU A 54 2.75 -10.50 -6.94
N GLY A 55 3.65 -10.40 -5.96
CA GLY A 55 3.88 -9.18 -5.18
C GLY A 55 4.28 -7.98 -6.01
N LEU A 56 5.15 -8.17 -7.01
CA LEU A 56 5.51 -7.12 -7.97
C LEU A 56 4.34 -6.74 -8.88
N VAL A 57 3.54 -7.71 -9.33
CA VAL A 57 2.34 -7.46 -10.14
C VAL A 57 1.32 -6.63 -9.36
N VAL A 58 0.97 -7.02 -8.13
CA VAL A 58 -0.01 -6.26 -7.32
C VAL A 58 0.58 -4.97 -6.77
N GLY A 59 1.84 -4.97 -6.35
CA GLY A 59 2.50 -3.83 -5.72
C GLY A 59 2.87 -2.74 -6.73
N VAL A 60 3.52 -3.10 -7.83
CA VAL A 60 3.95 -2.14 -8.87
C VAL A 60 2.84 -1.97 -9.90
N GLY A 61 2.38 -3.07 -10.50
CA GLY A 61 1.45 -3.03 -11.64
C GLY A 61 0.07 -2.49 -11.27
N ILE A 62 -0.38 -2.66 -10.03
CA ILE A 62 -1.68 -2.17 -9.56
C ILE A 62 -1.51 -1.03 -8.57
N SER A 63 -0.96 -1.30 -7.37
CA SER A 63 -0.97 -0.32 -6.28
C SER A 63 -0.18 0.94 -6.59
N ALA A 64 1.08 0.82 -7.04
CA ALA A 64 1.89 1.98 -7.38
C ALA A 64 1.30 2.75 -8.57
N ALA A 65 0.79 2.06 -9.60
CA ALA A 65 0.15 2.70 -10.74
C ALA A 65 -1.08 3.54 -10.32
N VAL A 66 -1.95 2.99 -9.47
CA VAL A 66 -3.12 3.71 -8.93
C VAL A 66 -2.67 4.91 -8.10
N LEU A 67 -1.73 4.71 -7.17
CA LEU A 67 -1.23 5.78 -6.31
C LEU A 67 -0.54 6.88 -7.10
N PHE A 68 0.17 6.56 -8.18
CA PHE A 68 0.78 7.57 -9.04
C PHE A 68 -0.27 8.52 -9.62
N VAL A 69 -1.35 7.96 -10.18
CA VAL A 69 -2.48 8.73 -10.71
C VAL A 69 -3.16 9.53 -9.60
N THR A 70 -3.43 8.92 -8.44
CA THR A 70 -4.01 9.61 -7.27
C THR A 70 -3.15 10.77 -6.77
N GLY A 71 -1.83 10.62 -6.81
CA GLY A 71 -0.89 11.65 -6.41
C GLY A 71 -0.89 12.83 -7.38
N ILE A 72 -0.71 12.54 -8.68
CA ILE A 72 -0.56 13.54 -9.74
C ILE A 72 -1.84 14.34 -9.99
N PHE A 73 -3.01 13.71 -9.90
CA PHE A 73 -4.28 14.37 -10.22
C PHE A 73 -5.00 14.97 -8.99
N ASP A 74 -4.36 15.02 -7.82
CA ASP A 74 -4.91 15.73 -6.66
C ASP A 74 -4.40 17.17 -6.62
N PRO A 75 -5.24 18.18 -6.96
CA PRO A 75 -4.82 19.57 -7.02
C PRO A 75 -4.49 20.16 -5.64
N LYS A 76 -4.89 19.49 -4.55
CA LYS A 76 -4.65 19.95 -3.17
C LYS A 76 -3.39 19.35 -2.56
N LYS A 77 -2.74 18.40 -3.24
CA LYS A 77 -1.58 17.69 -2.70
C LYS A 77 -0.29 18.50 -2.94
N PRO A 78 0.39 18.99 -1.89
CA PRO A 78 1.52 19.91 -2.05
C PRO A 78 2.79 19.24 -2.59
N GLN A 79 3.01 17.95 -2.30
CA GLN A 79 4.20 17.22 -2.73
C GLN A 79 3.81 15.86 -3.32
N PRO A 80 3.16 15.84 -4.51
CA PRO A 80 2.54 14.64 -5.06
C PRO A 80 3.54 13.51 -5.31
N MET A 81 4.74 13.83 -5.79
CA MET A 81 5.79 12.83 -6.04
C MET A 81 6.38 12.25 -4.74
N THR A 82 6.56 13.08 -3.71
CA THR A 82 7.04 12.61 -2.40
C THR A 82 5.99 11.71 -1.74
N TRP A 83 4.72 12.11 -1.80
CA TRP A 83 3.62 11.30 -1.31
C TRP A 83 3.53 9.96 -2.06
N PHE A 84 3.62 9.99 -3.39
CA PHE A 84 3.64 8.78 -4.22
C PHE A 84 4.77 7.85 -3.81
N ALA A 85 6.01 8.35 -3.73
CA ALA A 85 7.17 7.53 -3.38
C ALA A 85 7.00 6.84 -2.01
N ILE A 86 6.46 7.56 -1.02
CA ILE A 86 6.24 7.01 0.32
C ILE A 86 5.08 6.01 0.32
N ALA A 87 3.92 6.40 -0.22
CA ALA A 87 2.71 5.58 -0.20
C ALA A 87 2.90 4.32 -1.04
N ALA A 88 3.39 4.45 -2.28
CA ALA A 88 3.65 3.32 -3.16
C ALA A 88 4.74 2.41 -2.61
N GLY A 89 5.81 2.96 -2.01
CA GLY A 89 6.85 2.17 -1.36
C GLY A 89 6.32 1.33 -0.19
N TYR A 90 5.53 1.94 0.69
CA TYR A 90 4.88 1.23 1.80
C TYR A 90 3.96 0.11 1.31
N HIS A 91 3.08 0.40 0.34
CA HIS A 91 2.17 -0.60 -0.21
C HIS A 91 2.89 -1.70 -0.98
N LEU A 92 3.93 -1.38 -1.75
CA LEU A 92 4.74 -2.38 -2.44
C LEU A 92 5.36 -3.36 -1.45
N VAL A 93 6.01 -2.88 -0.40
CA VAL A 93 6.63 -3.74 0.61
C VAL A 93 5.58 -4.59 1.33
N GLY A 94 4.46 -3.97 1.74
CA GLY A 94 3.38 -4.70 2.42
C GLY A 94 2.75 -5.79 1.54
N LEU A 95 2.45 -5.48 0.28
CA LEU A 95 1.87 -6.43 -0.66
C LEU A 95 2.87 -7.53 -1.06
N LEU A 96 4.15 -7.20 -1.21
CA LEU A 96 5.21 -8.17 -1.49
C LEU A 96 5.40 -9.17 -0.33
N ILE A 97 5.37 -8.68 0.91
CA ILE A 97 5.44 -9.57 2.07
C ILE A 97 4.19 -10.44 2.14
N ALA A 98 3.01 -9.86 1.96
CA ALA A 98 1.75 -10.61 1.97
C ALA A 98 1.72 -11.69 0.87
N SER A 99 2.14 -11.35 -0.35
CA SER A 99 2.17 -12.30 -1.47
C SER A 99 3.16 -13.44 -1.25
N VAL A 100 4.36 -13.15 -0.74
CA VAL A 100 5.33 -14.19 -0.38
C VAL A 100 4.76 -15.10 0.71
N ILE A 101 4.17 -14.54 1.76
CA ILE A 101 3.59 -15.33 2.85
C ILE A 101 2.52 -16.28 2.32
N VAL A 102 1.52 -15.77 1.58
CA VAL A 102 0.42 -16.63 1.11
C VAL A 102 0.87 -17.65 0.08
N SER A 103 1.87 -17.35 -0.75
CA SER A 103 2.38 -18.28 -1.76
C SER A 103 3.30 -19.38 -1.20
N ILE A 104 3.79 -19.27 0.03
CA ILE A 104 4.57 -20.34 0.69
C ILE A 104 3.77 -21.05 1.78
N TRP A 105 2.49 -20.72 1.94
CA TRP A 105 1.64 -21.23 3.02
C TRP A 105 0.87 -22.50 2.65
N ASP A 106 1.17 -23.09 1.49
CA ASP A 106 0.67 -24.42 1.12
C ASP A 106 1.35 -25.54 1.94
#